data_AF-A0A6L9ZEN9-F1
#
_entry.id   AF-A0A6L9ZEN9-F1
#
_cell.length_a   1.000
_cell.length_b   1.000
_cell.length_c   1.000
_cell.angle_alpha   90.00
_cell.angle_beta   90.00
_cell.angle_gamma   90.00
#
_symmetry.space_group_name_H-M   'P 1'
#
loop_
_entity.id
_entity.type
_entity.pdbx_description
1 polymer ?
#
loop_
_entity_poly.entity_id
_entity_poly.type
_entity_poly.pdbx_seq_one_letter_code
_entity_poly.pdbx_strand_id
1 'polypeptide(L)'
;NQNLAAVGKPIYKNNCASCHAFGGSKVGKVTPIEEIGTDRYRLDSYTYELLSNQNTLFVGTPRRFKHFRKTNGYANMPLDGVWLRAPYLHNGSVPTLRDLLETPENRPQEFYRGDDVFDQEKVGFVSDVAEDNTNTFFKIDTTITGNFNSGHLYGTDLSPEAKDALVEYMKTL
;
A
#
# COMPACT_ATOMS: atom_id res chain seq x y z
N ASN A 1 -10.79 -13.10 15.59
CA ASN A 1 -10.17 -13.73 16.78
C ASN A 1 -9.59 -12.65 17.70
N GLN A 2 -10.29 -12.32 18.79
CA GLN A 2 -9.88 -11.24 19.70
C GLN A 2 -8.55 -11.52 20.42
N ASN A 3 -8.26 -12.77 20.78
CA ASN A 3 -7.01 -13.13 21.47
C ASN A 3 -5.80 -12.92 20.55
N LEU A 4 -5.93 -13.34 19.28
CA LEU A 4 -4.87 -13.16 18.29
C LEU A 4 -4.67 -11.67 17.93
N ALA A 5 -5.74 -10.89 17.82
CA ALA A 5 -5.64 -9.43 17.66
C ALA A 5 -4.95 -8.75 18.86
N ALA A 6 -5.17 -9.25 20.08
CA ALA A 6 -4.48 -8.74 21.27
C ALA A 6 -2.96 -8.99 21.23
N VAL A 7 -2.52 -10.10 20.61
CA VAL A 7 -1.10 -10.39 20.34
C VAL A 7 -0.54 -9.47 19.25
N GLY A 8 -1.31 -9.20 18.20
CA GLY A 8 -0.88 -8.31 17.10
C GLY A 8 -0.77 -6.84 17.47
N LYS A 9 -1.60 -6.36 18.40
CA LYS A 9 -1.64 -4.96 18.84
C LYS A 9 -0.27 -4.39 19.26
N PRO A 10 0.51 -5.03 20.15
CA PRO A 10 1.85 -4.53 20.48
C PRO A 10 2.82 -4.59 19.28
N ILE A 11 2.69 -5.57 18.39
CA ILE A 11 3.51 -5.65 17.16
C ILE A 11 3.25 -4.44 16.28
N TYR A 12 1.97 -4.11 16.04
CA TYR A 12 1.60 -2.91 15.29
C TYR A 12 2.10 -1.63 15.96
N LYS A 13 1.94 -1.53 17.28
CA LYS A 13 2.39 -0.36 18.04
C LYS A 13 3.88 -0.09 17.88
N ASN A 14 4.69 -1.16 17.88
CA ASN A 14 6.15 -1.04 17.84
C ASN A 14 6.71 -0.85 16.42
N ASN A 15 6.06 -1.42 15.41
CA ASN A 15 6.61 -1.49 14.05
C ASN A 15 5.91 -0.56 13.05
N CYS A 16 4.64 -0.21 13.27
CA CYS A 16 3.80 0.43 12.27
C CYS A 16 3.29 1.81 12.74
N ALA A 17 2.95 1.93 14.01
CA ALA A 17 2.14 3.04 14.52
C ALA A 17 2.77 4.42 14.34
N SER A 18 4.10 4.56 14.35
CA SER A 18 4.75 5.86 14.11
C SER A 18 4.41 6.43 12.74
N CYS A 19 4.27 5.58 11.72
CA CYS A 19 3.93 5.97 10.35
C CYS A 19 2.43 5.96 10.08
N HIS A 20 1.67 5.12 10.78
CA HIS A 20 0.33 4.72 10.35
C HIS A 20 -0.80 4.90 11.37
N ALA A 21 -0.53 5.02 12.67
CA ALA A 21 -1.59 5.23 13.65
C ALA A 21 -1.92 6.71 13.72
N PHE A 22 -3.20 7.10 13.81
CA PHE A 22 -3.58 8.50 14.04
C PHE A 22 -2.77 9.13 15.18
N GLY A 23 -2.23 10.33 14.95
CA GLY A 23 -1.32 11.02 15.88
C GLY A 23 0.13 10.51 15.85
N GLY A 24 0.45 9.50 15.04
CA GLY A 24 1.80 9.02 14.79
C GLY A 24 2.69 10.11 14.17
N SER A 25 3.96 10.13 14.58
CA SER A 25 4.90 11.22 14.26
C SER A 25 5.24 11.35 12.77
N LYS A 26 5.00 10.30 11.97
CA LYS A 26 5.25 10.23 10.52
C LYS A 26 3.96 10.13 9.68
N VAL A 27 2.76 10.15 10.28
CA VAL A 27 1.49 10.10 9.52
C VAL A 27 1.34 11.36 8.66
N GLY A 28 0.91 11.19 7.41
CA GLY A 28 0.75 12.25 6.43
C GLY A 28 2.09 12.85 5.94
N LYS A 29 3.22 12.39 6.48
CA LYS A 29 4.55 12.78 6.02
C LYS A 29 5.02 11.85 4.91
N VAL A 30 5.93 12.36 4.10
CA VAL A 30 6.56 11.61 3.01
C VAL A 30 7.73 10.82 3.57
N THR A 31 7.72 9.51 3.36
CA THR A 31 8.89 8.65 3.54
C THR A 31 9.72 8.72 2.24
N PRO A 32 11.02 9.06 2.29
CA PRO A 32 11.88 9.15 1.10
C PRO A 32 11.87 7.86 0.28
N ILE A 33 11.99 7.97 -1.04
CA ILE A 33 11.98 6.82 -1.95
C ILE A 33 13.11 5.83 -1.65
N GLU A 34 14.26 6.34 -1.21
CA GLU A 34 15.43 5.55 -0.81
C GLU A 34 15.20 4.78 0.50
N GLU A 35 14.27 5.23 1.36
CA GLU A 35 13.88 4.54 2.60
C GLU A 35 12.73 3.56 2.35
N ILE A 36 11.68 3.98 1.64
CA ILE A 36 10.49 3.15 1.43
C ILE A 36 10.69 2.07 0.36
N GLY A 37 11.53 2.31 -0.65
CA GLY A 37 11.95 1.33 -1.66
C GLY A 37 10.84 0.75 -2.56
N THR A 38 9.63 1.31 -2.52
CA THR A 38 8.52 0.90 -3.40
C THR A 38 8.72 1.43 -4.81
N ASP A 39 7.92 0.96 -5.79
CA ASP A 39 8.04 1.37 -7.19
C ASP A 39 8.15 2.90 -7.33
N ARG A 40 9.17 3.38 -8.07
CA ARG A 40 9.46 4.81 -8.19
C ARG A 40 8.82 5.49 -9.40
N TYR A 41 8.19 4.76 -10.32
CA TYR A 41 7.71 5.34 -11.58
C TYR A 41 6.57 6.34 -11.36
N ARG A 42 5.69 6.13 -10.37
CA ARG A 42 4.70 7.15 -9.99
C ARG A 42 5.38 8.41 -9.46
N LEU A 43 6.44 8.29 -8.66
CA LEU A 43 7.22 9.44 -8.21
C LEU A 43 7.86 10.15 -9.40
N ASP A 44 8.57 9.43 -10.27
CA ASP A 44 9.37 10.01 -11.36
C ASP A 44 8.54 10.61 -12.49
N SER A 45 7.37 10.04 -12.78
CA SER A 45 6.43 10.59 -13.78
C SER A 45 5.96 12.01 -13.46
N TYR A 46 6.00 12.42 -12.19
CA TYR A 46 5.67 13.77 -11.79
C TYR A 46 6.93 14.64 -11.72
N THR A 47 7.27 15.35 -12.79
CA THR A 47 8.52 16.12 -12.88
C THR A 47 8.41 17.53 -12.26
N TYR A 48 9.55 18.17 -12.00
CA TYR A 48 9.59 19.59 -11.62
C TYR A 48 9.03 20.51 -12.71
N GLU A 49 9.19 20.13 -13.98
CA GLU A 49 8.60 20.84 -15.12
C GLU A 49 7.07 20.75 -15.10
N LEU A 50 6.51 19.55 -14.93
CA LEU A 50 5.07 19.35 -14.81
C LEU A 50 4.50 20.15 -13.64
N LEU A 51 5.15 20.09 -12.49
CA LEU A 51 4.81 20.91 -11.32
C LEU A 51 4.79 22.42 -11.66
N SER A 52 5.84 22.90 -12.32
CA SER A 52 5.99 24.32 -12.64
C SER A 52 4.88 24.78 -13.58
N ASN A 53 4.57 23.99 -14.60
CA ASN A 53 3.48 24.23 -15.54
C ASN A 53 2.10 24.17 -14.86
N GLN A 54 1.87 23.25 -13.93
CA GLN A 54 0.60 23.22 -13.19
C GLN A 54 0.38 24.47 -12.33
N ASN A 55 1.44 25.03 -11.76
CA ASN A 55 1.37 26.26 -10.94
C ASN A 55 1.16 27.56 -11.76
N THR A 56 1.18 27.47 -13.10
CA THR A 56 0.82 28.58 -14.00
C THR A 56 -0.64 28.49 -14.49
N LEU A 57 -1.34 27.38 -14.23
CA LEU A 57 -2.74 27.24 -14.62
C LEU A 57 -3.64 28.21 -13.86
N PHE A 58 -4.51 28.88 -14.62
CA PHE A 58 -5.51 29.85 -14.13
C PHE A 58 -4.93 31.05 -13.36
N VAL A 59 -3.68 31.44 -13.65
CA VAL A 59 -3.08 32.68 -13.14
C VAL A 59 -3.98 33.88 -13.47
N GLY A 60 -4.09 34.81 -12.52
CA GLY A 60 -4.98 35.96 -12.63
C GLY A 60 -6.43 35.70 -12.20
N THR A 61 -6.77 34.47 -11.82
CA THR A 61 -8.11 34.11 -11.33
C THR A 61 -8.08 33.55 -9.90
N PRO A 62 -9.21 33.61 -9.16
CA PRO A 62 -9.33 32.91 -7.87
C PRO A 62 -9.15 31.39 -7.94
N ARG A 63 -9.23 30.78 -9.14
CA ARG A 63 -9.09 29.34 -9.38
C ARG A 63 -7.63 28.92 -9.63
N ARG A 64 -6.67 29.83 -9.51
CA ARG A 64 -5.24 29.55 -9.71
C ARG A 64 -4.78 28.33 -8.90
N PHE A 65 -4.11 27.43 -9.58
CA PHE A 65 -3.40 26.32 -8.94
C PHE A 65 -2.11 26.83 -8.28
N LYS A 66 -1.94 26.53 -6.98
CA LYS A 66 -0.85 27.08 -6.16
C LYS A 66 -0.29 26.13 -5.09
N HIS A 67 -0.78 24.89 -5.05
CA HIS A 67 -0.49 23.95 -3.97
C HIS A 67 0.20 22.67 -4.43
N PHE A 68 0.46 22.52 -5.73
CA PHE A 68 1.23 21.41 -6.23
C PHE A 68 2.66 21.49 -5.70
N ARG A 69 3.20 20.33 -5.31
CA ARG A 69 4.56 20.20 -4.78
C ARG A 69 5.15 18.87 -5.24
N LYS A 70 6.39 18.90 -5.69
CA LYS A 70 7.16 17.69 -5.94
C LYS A 70 7.66 17.18 -4.59
N THR A 71 7.37 15.92 -4.31
CA THR A 71 7.91 15.20 -3.15
C THR A 71 9.08 14.32 -3.60
N ASN A 72 9.76 13.70 -2.64
CA ASN A 72 10.86 12.75 -2.85
C ASN A 72 10.50 11.33 -2.41
N GLY A 73 9.21 10.97 -2.40
CA GLY A 73 8.74 9.68 -1.92
C GLY A 73 7.22 9.64 -1.77
N TYR A 74 6.74 8.70 -0.94
CA TYR A 74 5.32 8.43 -0.76
C TYR A 74 4.82 8.80 0.64
N ALA A 75 3.59 9.30 0.71
CA ALA A 75 2.98 9.71 1.97
C ALA A 75 2.51 8.50 2.77
N ASN A 76 2.79 8.50 4.09
CA ASN A 76 2.29 7.49 4.99
C ASN A 76 0.81 7.77 5.31
N MET A 77 -0.07 6.84 4.95
CA MET A 77 -1.51 6.97 5.19
C MET A 77 -1.89 6.30 6.51
N PRO A 78 -2.90 6.83 7.23
CA PRO A 78 -3.47 6.10 8.35
C PRO A 78 -4.04 4.76 7.89
N LEU A 79 -3.97 3.76 8.77
CA LEU A 79 -4.40 2.38 8.48
C LEU A 79 -5.84 2.06 8.94
N ASP A 80 -6.66 3.07 9.17
CA ASP A 80 -8.09 2.90 9.41
C ASP A 80 -8.79 2.22 8.23
N GLY A 81 -9.55 1.16 8.51
CA GLY A 81 -10.19 0.35 7.48
C GLY A 81 -9.21 -0.27 6.47
N VAL A 82 -7.94 -0.48 6.83
CA VAL A 82 -6.93 -1.08 5.92
C VAL A 82 -7.36 -2.45 5.38
N TRP A 83 -8.15 -3.18 6.15
CA TRP A 83 -8.68 -4.48 5.75
C TRP A 83 -9.58 -4.44 4.50
N LEU A 84 -10.14 -3.27 4.14
CA LEU A 84 -10.96 -3.09 2.93
C LEU A 84 -10.22 -2.41 1.77
N ARG A 85 -8.90 -2.23 1.85
CA ARG A 85 -8.12 -1.41 0.91
C ARG A 85 -7.16 -2.20 0.01
N ALA A 86 -7.36 -3.50 -0.10
CA ALA A 86 -6.63 -4.32 -1.07
C ALA A 86 -6.95 -3.90 -2.52
N PRO A 87 -6.00 -4.04 -3.46
CA PRO A 87 -4.60 -4.41 -3.26
C PRO A 87 -3.76 -3.29 -2.63
N TYR A 88 -2.62 -3.66 -2.04
CA TYR A 88 -1.76 -2.80 -1.23
C TYR A 88 -0.59 -2.19 -2.01
N LEU A 89 0.09 -1.23 -1.36
CA LEU A 89 1.04 -0.27 -1.95
C LEU A 89 0.36 0.77 -2.86
N HIS A 90 1.10 1.80 -3.26
CA HIS A 90 0.54 2.92 -4.02
C HIS A 90 0.08 2.54 -5.44
N ASN A 91 0.62 1.45 -5.98
CA ASN A 91 0.31 0.92 -7.32
C ASN A 91 -0.56 -0.35 -7.27
N GLY A 92 -0.98 -0.79 -6.08
CA GLY A 92 -1.82 -1.98 -5.93
C GLY A 92 -1.14 -3.27 -6.39
N SER A 93 0.16 -3.41 -6.17
CA SER A 93 1.00 -4.53 -6.65
C SER A 93 1.11 -5.72 -5.68
N VAL A 94 0.47 -5.63 -4.51
CA VAL A 94 0.45 -6.71 -3.51
C VAL A 94 -0.99 -7.06 -3.16
N PRO A 95 -1.47 -8.30 -3.40
CA PRO A 95 -2.90 -8.59 -3.34
C PRO A 95 -3.49 -8.58 -1.94
N THR A 96 -2.74 -9.00 -0.91
CA THR A 96 -3.26 -9.16 0.46
C THR A 96 -2.34 -8.52 1.52
N LEU A 97 -2.85 -8.23 2.73
CA LEU A 97 -2.00 -7.74 3.83
C LEU A 97 -0.98 -8.79 4.24
N ARG A 98 -1.37 -10.07 4.20
CA ARG A 98 -0.48 -11.15 4.57
C ARG A 98 0.69 -11.26 3.59
N ASP A 99 0.46 -11.07 2.30
CA ASP A 99 1.53 -11.04 1.29
C ASP A 99 2.41 -9.77 1.41
N LEU A 100 1.86 -8.63 1.86
CA LEU A 100 2.65 -7.42 2.13
C LEU A 100 3.73 -7.63 3.19
N LEU A 101 3.45 -8.50 4.17
CA LEU A 101 4.39 -8.89 5.21
C LEU A 101 5.40 -9.96 4.75
N GLU A 102 5.38 -10.39 3.49
CA GLU A 102 6.45 -11.20 2.91
C GLU A 102 7.55 -10.33 2.29
N THR A 103 8.77 -10.89 2.22
CA THR A 103 9.85 -10.25 1.47
C THR A 103 9.44 -10.16 -0.02
N PRO A 104 9.90 -9.14 -0.77
CA PRO A 104 9.50 -8.95 -2.16
C PRO A 104 9.63 -10.19 -3.05
N GLU A 105 10.64 -11.03 -2.80
CA GLU A 105 10.90 -12.26 -3.55
C GLU A 105 9.82 -13.34 -3.35
N ASN A 106 9.09 -13.27 -2.23
CA ASN A 106 8.01 -14.20 -1.86
C ASN A 106 6.61 -13.62 -2.11
N ARG A 107 6.51 -12.38 -2.61
CA ARG A 107 5.21 -11.77 -2.97
C ARG A 107 4.74 -12.32 -4.32
N PRO A 108 3.42 -12.47 -4.54
CA PRO A 108 2.90 -12.88 -5.84
C PRO A 108 3.42 -11.97 -6.97
N GLN A 109 4.03 -12.58 -8.00
CA GLN A 109 4.51 -11.84 -9.16
C GLN A 109 3.39 -11.55 -10.16
N GLU A 110 2.42 -12.45 -10.24
CA GLU A 110 1.23 -12.35 -11.07
C GLU A 110 0.00 -12.70 -10.23
N PHE A 111 -1.06 -11.91 -10.39
CA PHE A 111 -2.36 -12.15 -9.74
C PHE A 111 -3.47 -11.43 -10.51
N TYR A 112 -4.72 -11.68 -10.15
CA TYR A 112 -5.88 -11.11 -10.83
C TYR A 112 -6.65 -10.15 -9.92
N ARG A 113 -7.17 -9.09 -10.53
CA ARG A 113 -8.02 -8.08 -9.87
C ARG A 113 -9.38 -8.04 -10.56
N GLY A 114 -10.44 -8.03 -9.75
CA GLY A 114 -11.81 -7.85 -10.22
C GLY A 114 -12.80 -8.76 -9.49
N ASP A 115 -12.31 -9.81 -8.85
CA ASP A 115 -13.09 -10.67 -7.97
C ASP A 115 -13.56 -9.89 -6.73
N ASP A 116 -14.82 -10.13 -6.32
CA ASP A 116 -15.45 -9.55 -5.14
C ASP A 116 -15.45 -10.49 -3.93
N VAL A 117 -14.94 -11.72 -4.09
CA VAL A 117 -14.74 -12.67 -2.99
C VAL A 117 -13.57 -12.21 -2.12
N PHE A 118 -13.85 -12.00 -0.84
CA PHE A 118 -12.88 -11.51 0.13
C PHE A 118 -12.19 -12.66 0.89
N ASP A 119 -10.87 -12.71 0.83
CA ASP A 119 -10.02 -13.60 1.62
C ASP A 119 -9.85 -13.01 3.03
N GLN A 120 -10.57 -13.60 4.00
CA GLN A 120 -10.51 -13.17 5.40
C GLN A 120 -9.24 -13.61 6.11
N GLU A 121 -8.52 -14.62 5.63
CA GLU A 121 -7.30 -15.11 6.26
C GLU A 121 -6.13 -14.20 5.91
N LYS A 122 -5.91 -13.97 4.60
CA LYS A 122 -4.83 -13.11 4.11
C LYS A 122 -5.16 -11.62 4.13
N VAL A 123 -6.45 -11.27 4.20
CA VAL A 123 -6.99 -9.91 4.15
C VAL A 123 -6.70 -9.26 2.81
N GLY A 124 -7.60 -9.53 1.87
CA GLY A 124 -7.61 -8.98 0.51
C GLY A 124 -8.73 -9.63 -0.30
N PHE A 125 -8.71 -9.44 -1.61
CA PHE A 125 -9.61 -10.19 -2.51
C PHE A 125 -8.91 -11.45 -3.00
N VAL A 126 -9.69 -12.50 -3.28
CA VAL A 126 -9.21 -13.68 -3.99
C VAL A 126 -8.60 -13.22 -5.32
N SER A 127 -7.41 -13.71 -5.64
CA SER A 127 -6.60 -13.17 -6.73
C SER A 127 -5.86 -14.24 -7.54
N ASP A 128 -6.13 -15.52 -7.27
CA ASP A 128 -5.55 -16.68 -7.94
C ASP A 128 -6.46 -17.28 -9.02
N VAL A 129 -7.64 -16.68 -9.24
CA VAL A 129 -8.57 -17.03 -10.31
C VAL A 129 -8.53 -15.98 -11.41
N ALA A 130 -8.48 -16.43 -12.67
CA ALA A 130 -8.43 -15.54 -13.83
C ALA A 130 -9.81 -15.06 -14.30
N GLU A 131 -10.84 -15.82 -13.98
CA GLU A 131 -12.22 -15.61 -14.43
C GLU A 131 -13.21 -16.33 -13.51
N ASP A 132 -14.46 -15.86 -13.52
CA ASP A 132 -15.62 -16.54 -12.97
C ASP A 132 -16.62 -16.87 -14.11
N ASN A 133 -17.82 -17.36 -13.77
CA ASN A 133 -18.85 -17.72 -14.77
C ASN A 133 -19.35 -16.53 -15.63
N THR A 134 -19.03 -15.30 -15.25
CA THR A 134 -19.57 -14.04 -15.76
C THR A 134 -18.51 -13.01 -16.16
N ASN A 135 -17.29 -13.09 -15.61
CA ASN A 135 -16.25 -12.08 -15.73
C ASN A 135 -14.88 -12.69 -16.01
N THR A 136 -14.08 -12.03 -16.85
CA THR A 136 -12.62 -12.23 -16.90
C THR A 136 -11.96 -11.11 -16.11
N PHE A 137 -11.05 -11.47 -15.21
CA PHE A 137 -10.39 -10.54 -14.31
C PHE A 137 -9.11 -9.96 -14.91
N PHE A 138 -8.70 -8.80 -14.39
CA PHE A 138 -7.54 -8.09 -14.89
C PHE A 138 -6.26 -8.67 -14.29
N LYS A 139 -5.38 -9.21 -15.15
CA LYS A 139 -4.07 -9.71 -14.73
C LYS A 139 -3.14 -8.54 -14.36
N ILE A 140 -2.62 -8.58 -13.15
CA ILE A 140 -1.49 -7.77 -12.70
C ILE A 140 -0.23 -8.60 -12.87
N ASP A 141 0.78 -8.02 -13.53
CA ASP A 141 2.13 -8.56 -13.64
C ASP A 141 3.10 -7.51 -13.07
N THR A 142 3.77 -7.90 -12.00
CA THR A 142 4.67 -7.04 -11.21
C THR A 142 6.08 -6.95 -11.81
N THR A 143 6.36 -7.63 -12.92
CA THR A 143 7.59 -7.47 -13.70
C THR A 143 7.50 -6.29 -14.68
N ILE A 144 6.29 -5.78 -14.92
CA ILE A 144 6.05 -4.62 -15.77
C ILE A 144 6.48 -3.34 -15.05
N THR A 145 7.17 -2.47 -15.79
CA THR A 145 7.55 -1.12 -15.34
C THR A 145 6.35 -0.37 -14.73
N GLY A 146 6.48 0.08 -13.48
CA GLY A 146 5.43 0.78 -12.74
C GLY A 146 4.56 -0.11 -11.85
N ASN A 147 4.63 -1.43 -12.03
CA ASN A 147 3.88 -2.41 -11.26
C ASN A 147 4.75 -3.15 -10.23
N PHE A 148 5.98 -2.69 -9.96
CA PHE A 148 6.88 -3.42 -9.06
C PHE A 148 6.26 -3.55 -7.67
N ASN A 149 6.38 -4.75 -7.08
CA ASN A 149 5.89 -5.08 -5.75
C ASN A 149 7.00 -4.99 -4.68
N SER A 150 8.06 -4.22 -4.93
CA SER A 150 9.22 -4.05 -4.05
C SER A 150 8.96 -3.10 -2.88
N GLY A 151 9.90 -3.05 -1.94
CA GLY A 151 9.91 -2.06 -0.87
C GLY A 151 8.90 -2.33 0.25
N HIS A 152 8.80 -1.37 1.16
CA HIS A 152 8.02 -1.47 2.39
C HIS A 152 8.35 -2.77 3.15
N LEU A 153 9.60 -2.88 3.61
CA LEU A 153 10.14 -4.09 4.25
C LEU A 153 9.77 -4.22 5.74
N TYR A 154 8.90 -3.35 6.25
CA TYR A 154 8.50 -3.37 7.65
C TYR A 154 7.68 -4.63 7.96
N GLY A 155 8.15 -5.42 8.93
CA GLY A 155 7.46 -6.64 9.39
C GLY A 155 7.76 -7.90 8.57
N THR A 156 8.66 -7.84 7.57
CA THR A 156 9.01 -9.01 6.76
C THR A 156 9.84 -10.05 7.53
N ASP A 157 10.54 -9.60 8.57
CA ASP A 157 11.38 -10.37 9.48
C ASP A 157 10.61 -11.02 10.65
N LEU A 158 9.32 -10.70 10.79
CA LEU A 158 8.45 -11.33 11.80
C LEU A 158 8.30 -12.82 11.55
N SER A 159 8.08 -13.61 12.60
CA SER A 159 7.69 -15.02 12.44
C SER A 159 6.32 -15.13 11.75
N PRO A 160 6.00 -16.26 11.11
CA PRO A 160 4.68 -16.47 10.50
C PRO A 160 3.52 -16.17 11.46
N GLU A 161 3.61 -16.63 12.70
CA GLU A 161 2.58 -16.45 13.72
C GLU A 161 2.44 -14.98 14.14
N ALA A 162 3.55 -14.24 14.17
CA ALA A 162 3.56 -12.81 14.44
C ALA A 162 2.95 -12.01 13.29
N LYS A 163 3.18 -12.43 12.03
CA LYS A 163 2.52 -11.85 10.85
C LYS A 163 1.01 -12.08 10.91
N ASP A 164 0.57 -13.29 11.22
CA ASP A 164 -0.85 -13.63 11.33
C ASP A 164 -1.52 -12.85 12.47
N ALA A 165 -0.85 -12.71 13.62
CA ALA A 165 -1.31 -11.88 14.72
C ALA A 165 -1.46 -10.40 14.33
N LEU A 166 -0.45 -9.86 13.63
CA LEU A 166 -0.47 -8.47 13.15
C LEU A 166 -1.61 -8.24 12.15
N VAL A 167 -1.81 -9.15 11.19
CA VAL A 167 -2.93 -9.11 10.25
C VAL A 167 -4.27 -9.15 10.98
N GLU A 168 -4.42 -10.04 11.96
CA GLU A 168 -5.64 -10.12 12.76
C GLU A 168 -5.93 -8.83 13.53
N TYR A 169 -4.90 -8.16 14.05
CA TYR A 169 -5.07 -6.85 14.66
C TYR A 169 -5.48 -5.78 13.63
N MET A 170 -4.88 -5.78 12.43
CA MET A 170 -5.21 -4.84 11.36
C MET A 170 -6.65 -4.97 10.84
N LYS A 171 -7.31 -6.13 11.02
CA LYS A 171 -8.76 -6.30 10.77
C LYS A 171 -9.64 -5.46 11.71
N THR A 172 -9.09 -4.99 12.83
CA THR A 172 -9.82 -4.19 13.83
C THR A 172 -9.65 -2.67 13.66
N LEU A 173 -8.84 -2.25 12.69
CA LEU A 173 -8.55 -0.85 12.38
C LEU A 173 -9.56 -0.24 11.41
#